data_AF-A0A7Y5ISJ5-F1
#
_entry.id   AF-A0A7Y5ISJ5-F1
#
_cell.length_a   1.000
_cell.length_b   1.000
_cell.length_c   1.000
_cell.angle_alpha   90.00
_cell.angle_beta   90.00
_cell.angle_gamma   90.00
#
_symmetry.space_group_name_H-M   'P 1'
#
loop_
_entity.id
_entity.type
_entity.pdbx_description
1 polymer ?
#
loop_
_entity_poly.entity_id
_entity_poly.type
_entity_poly.pdbx_seq_one_letter_code
_entity_poly.pdbx_strand_id
1 'polypeptide(L)'
;MPIHLALFENDLTSDPDDYAVHEAWIVFRLNEAPIRTEREGDFDAVCLMDAASCYILGMELVAARAAEVPAPVAEGLIETGRAAVNGEADDE
;
A
#
# COMPACT_ATOMS: atom_id res chain seq x y z
N MET A 1 -1.26 9.49 14.37
CA MET A 1 -1.39 8.96 13.01
C MET A 1 -2.20 7.67 13.08
N PRO A 2 -3.36 7.57 12.40
CA PRO A 2 -3.99 6.28 12.19
C PRO A 2 -3.20 5.49 11.15
N ILE A 3 -2.78 4.26 11.49
CA ILE A 3 -2.20 3.29 10.56
C ILE A 3 -3.36 2.39 10.15
N HIS A 4 -3.65 2.32 8.85
CA HIS A 4 -4.65 1.40 8.32
C HIS A 4 -3.92 0.10 7.95
N LEU A 5 -4.04 -0.91 8.81
CA LEU A 5 -3.56 -2.25 8.52
C LEU A 5 -4.65 -2.96 7.70
N ALA A 6 -4.35 -3.31 6.45
CA ALA A 6 -5.21 -4.17 5.65
C ALA A 6 -4.68 -5.60 5.78
N LEU A 7 -5.32 -6.41 6.62
CA LEU A 7 -5.09 -7.86 6.64
C LEU A 7 -6.11 -8.49 5.68
N PHE A 8 -5.63 -9.06 4.58
CA PHE A 8 -6.46 -9.93 3.75
C PHE A 8 -6.37 -11.34 4.34
N GLU A 9 -7.39 -11.75 5.09
CA GLU A 9 -7.59 -13.15 5.42
C GLU A 9 -8.00 -13.86 4.12
N ASN A 10 -7.08 -14.60 3.52
CA ASN A 10 -7.42 -15.52 2.43
C ASN A 10 -8.26 -16.66 3.02
N ASP A 11 -9.37 -17.00 2.37
CA ASP A 11 -10.33 -18.01 2.83
C ASP A 11 -9.61 -19.34 3.14
N LEU A 12 -9.84 -19.85 4.35
CA LEU A 12 -9.13 -20.96 5.01
C LEU A 12 -9.42 -22.35 4.40
N THR A 13 -9.67 -22.47 3.08
CA THR A 13 -10.00 -23.76 2.45
C THR A 13 -9.01 -24.29 1.42
N SER A 14 -7.86 -23.63 1.21
CA SER A 14 -6.87 -24.06 0.20
C SER A 14 -5.79 -25.00 0.77
N ASP A 15 -5.30 -25.90 -0.08
CA ASP A 15 -4.24 -26.89 0.17
C ASP A 15 -3.01 -26.28 0.89
N PRO A 16 -2.26 -26.99 1.75
CA PRO A 16 -1.06 -26.45 2.42
C PRO A 16 0.03 -25.89 1.49
N ASP A 17 0.03 -26.25 0.20
CA ASP A 17 0.89 -25.65 -0.83
C ASP A 17 0.34 -24.32 -1.40
N ASP A 18 -0.95 -24.00 -1.18
CA ASP A 18 -1.61 -22.72 -1.52
C ASP A 18 -1.49 -21.68 -0.38
N TYR A 19 -0.66 -21.95 0.62
CA TYR A 19 -0.30 -20.98 1.64
C TYR A 19 0.63 -19.93 1.03
N ALA A 20 0.07 -19.11 0.13
CA ALA A 20 0.69 -17.87 -0.31
C ALA A 20 1.13 -17.13 0.95
N VAL A 21 2.45 -16.96 1.09
CA VAL A 21 3.10 -16.26 2.20
C VAL A 21 2.27 -15.03 2.52
N HIS A 22 1.71 -14.97 3.73
CA HIS A 22 0.72 -13.96 4.14
C HIS A 22 1.00 -12.58 3.50
N GLU A 23 0.24 -12.21 2.48
CA GLU A 23 0.31 -10.89 1.83
C GLU A 23 -0.28 -9.84 2.78
N ALA A 24 0.51 -9.46 3.78
CA ALA A 24 0.16 -8.41 4.72
C ALA A 24 0.77 -7.10 4.24
N TRP A 25 -0.07 -6.13 3.88
CA TRP A 25 0.37 -4.82 3.43
C TRP A 25 -0.14 -3.70 4.33
N ILE A 26 0.67 -2.65 4.43
CA ILE A 26 0.35 -1.47 5.22
C ILE A 26 0.26 -0.28 4.26
N VAL A 27 -0.90 0.38 4.25
CA VAL A 27 -1.08 1.67 3.57
C VAL A 27 -1.08 2.77 4.64
N PHE A 28 -0.14 3.70 4.54
CA PHE A 28 0.01 4.74 5.55
C PHE A 28 0.52 6.05 4.96
N ARG A 29 0.31 7.13 5.71
CA ARG A 29 0.87 8.44 5.39
C ARG A 29 2.34 8.48 5.83
N LEU A 30 3.24 8.75 4.88
CA LEU A 30 4.67 8.77 5.11
C LEU A 30 5.15 10.05 5.80
N ASN A 31 4.48 11.18 5.55
CA ASN A 31 4.88 12.49 6.04
C ASN A 31 4.07 12.94 7.27
N GLU A 32 4.74 13.64 8.20
CA GLU A 32 4.10 14.26 9.37
C GLU A 32 3.48 15.62 9.06
N ALA A 33 4.03 16.35 8.08
CA ALA A 33 3.54 17.64 7.63
C ALA A 33 3.37 17.63 6.11
N PRO A 34 2.32 18.29 5.56
CA PRO A 34 2.08 18.31 4.12
C PRO A 34 3.27 18.84 3.32
N ILE A 35 3.54 18.18 2.20
CA ILE A 35 4.44 18.64 1.16
C ILE A 35 3.77 19.85 0.49
N ARG A 36 4.34 21.03 0.72
CA ARG A 36 3.81 22.27 0.15
C ARG A 36 4.34 22.46 -1.27
N THR A 37 3.43 22.73 -2.20
CA THR A 37 3.79 23.17 -3.54
C THR A 37 3.34 24.61 -3.75
N GLU A 38 4.09 25.39 -4.53
CA GLU A 38 3.76 26.80 -4.76
C GLU A 38 2.50 27.00 -5.61
N ARG A 39 2.09 25.98 -6.37
CA ARG A 39 1.06 26.12 -7.43
C ARG A 39 -0.08 25.12 -7.35
N GLU A 40 0.15 23.92 -6.83
CA GLU A 40 -0.78 22.79 -6.95
C GLU A 40 -1.46 22.47 -5.61
N GLY A 41 -1.06 23.17 -4.54
CA GLY A 41 -1.56 22.97 -3.19
C GLY A 41 -0.67 22.06 -2.35
N ASP A 42 -1.19 21.70 -1.19
CA ASP A 42 -0.49 20.87 -0.22
C ASP A 42 -0.87 19.40 -0.40
N PHE A 43 0.13 18.51 -0.37
CA PHE A 43 -0.05 17.08 -0.57
C PHE A 43 0.51 16.28 0.61
N ASP A 44 -0.10 15.14 0.87
CA ASP A 44 0.44 14.08 1.71
C ASP A 44 0.94 12.94 0.82
N ALA A 45 2.07 12.35 1.19
CA ALA A 45 2.57 11.14 0.57
C ALA A 45 1.96 9.93 1.29
N VAL A 46 1.25 9.09 0.55
CA VAL A 46 0.71 7.81 1.02
C VAL A 46 1.51 6.70 0.38
N CYS A 47 1.99 5.74 1.16
CA CYS A 47 2.77 4.62 0.66
C CYS A 47 2.15 3.27 0.99
N LEU A 48 2.42 2.30 0.11
CA LEU A 48 2.23 0.87 0.35
C LEU A 48 3.55 0.28 0.83
N MET A 49 3.51 -0.45 1.92
CA MET A 49 4.65 -1.19 2.45
C MET A 49 4.29 -2.65 2.66
N ASP A 50 5.20 -3.53 2.26
CA ASP A 50 5.13 -4.94 2.64
C ASP A 50 5.40 -5.08 4.15
N ALA A 51 4.47 -5.67 4.89
CA ALA A 51 4.56 -5.73 6.35
C ALA A 51 5.66 -6.70 6.82
N ALA A 52 6.03 -7.70 6.00
CA ALA A 52 7.05 -8.68 6.35
C ALA A 52 8.48 -8.12 6.18
N SER A 53 8.77 -7.52 5.03
CA SER A 53 10.09 -6.97 4.68
C SER A 53 10.27 -5.50 5.04
N CYS A 54 9.18 -4.78 5.30
CA CYS A 54 9.14 -3.33 5.47
C CYS A 54 9.62 -2.54 4.24
N TYR A 55 9.65 -3.16 3.06
CA TYR A 55 9.93 -2.44 1.81
C TYR A 55 8.73 -1.64 1.35
N ILE A 56 8.98 -0.42 0.89
CA ILE A 56 7.97 0.41 0.22
C ILE A 56 7.83 -0.10 -1.22
N LEU A 57 6.64 -0.57 -1.56
CA LEU A 57 6.31 -1.11 -2.86
C LEU A 57 5.68 -0.08 -3.80
N GLY A 58 5.12 1.00 -3.25
CA GLY A 58 4.48 2.07 -4.02
C GLY A 58 4.22 3.33 -3.20
N MET A 59 3.98 4.44 -3.89
CA MET A 59 3.68 5.74 -3.28
C MET A 59 2.76 6.56 -4.19
N GLU A 60 1.81 7.27 -3.60
CA GLU A 60 0.94 8.24 -4.25
C GLU A 60 0.88 9.57 -3.49
N LEU A 61 0.68 10.67 -4.22
CA LEU A 61 0.46 12.00 -3.64
C LEU A 61 -1.04 12.30 -3.58
N VAL A 62 -1.55 12.54 -2.37
CA VAL A 62 -2.96 12.89 -2.14
C VAL A 62 -3.08 14.30 -1.60
N ALA A 63 -4.17 15.00 -1.92
CA ALA A 63 -4.37 16.34 -1.37
C ALA A 63 -4.46 16.31 0.17
N ALA A 64 -3.70 17.17 0.85
CA ALA A 64 -3.47 17.11 2.30
C ALA A 64 -4.70 17.40 3.20
N ARG A 65 -5.88 17.59 2.60
CA ARG A 65 -7.14 17.88 3.30
C ARG A 65 -7.85 16.63 3.80
N ALA A 66 -7.38 15.45 3.42
CA ALA A 66 -7.99 14.19 3.82
C ALA A 66 -7.49 13.79 5.22
N ALA A 67 -8.42 13.57 6.16
CA ALA A 67 -8.09 13.07 7.50
C ALA A 67 -7.59 11.62 7.46
N GLU A 68 -8.06 10.85 6.48
CA GLU A 68 -7.74 9.45 6.25
C GLU A 68 -7.24 9.25 4.81
N VAL A 69 -6.59 8.11 4.55
CA VAL A 69 -6.20 7.74 3.18
C VAL A 69 -7.46 7.49 2.37
N PRO A 70 -7.64 8.14 1.20
CA PRO A 70 -8.80 7.85 0.34
C PRO A 70 -8.81 6.38 -0.11
N ALA A 71 -9.93 5.69 0.06
CA ALA A 71 -10.13 4.31 -0.36
C ALA A 71 -9.63 3.99 -1.80
N PRO A 72 -9.95 4.79 -2.84
CA PRO A 72 -9.46 4.48 -4.20
C PRO A 72 -7.94 4.54 -4.34
N VAL A 73 -7.27 5.37 -3.51
CA VAL A 73 -5.80 5.44 -3.49
C VAL A 73 -5.23 4.20 -2.83
N ALA A 74 -5.83 3.76 -1.72
CA ALA A 74 -5.43 2.53 -1.05
C ALA A 74 -5.60 1.31 -1.96
N GLU A 75 -6.74 1.20 -2.67
CA GLU A 75 -7.01 0.11 -3.61
C GLU A 75 -6.01 0.07 -4.76
N GLY A 76 -5.71 1.21 -5.41
CA GLY A 76 -4.72 1.26 -6.49
C GLY A 76 -3.30 0.94 -6.01
N LEU A 77 -2.93 1.38 -4.81
CA LEU A 77 -1.66 1.02 -4.18
C LEU A 77 -1.57 -0.49 -3.92
N ILE A 78 -2.64 -1.11 -3.43
CA ILE A 78 -2.73 -2.56 -3.20
C ILE A 78 -2.58 -3.34 -4.52
N GLU A 79 -3.23 -2.89 -5.60
CA GLU A 79 -3.07 -3.49 -6.93
C GLU A 79 -1.62 -3.41 -7.43
N THR A 80 -0.93 -2.30 -7.14
CA THR A 80 0.51 -2.14 -7.43
C THR A 80 1.35 -3.17 -6.66
N GLY A 81 1.04 -3.41 -5.38
CA GLY A 81 1.69 -4.44 -4.57
C GLY A 81 1.52 -5.84 -5.16
N ARG A 82 0.30 -6.18 -5.61
CA ARG A 82 0.03 -7.46 -6.29
C ARG A 82 0.85 -7.63 -7.56
N ALA A 83 0.96 -6.59 -8.37
CA ALA A 83 1.75 -6.64 -9.59
C ALA A 83 3.26 -6.82 -9.29
N ALA A 84 3.76 -6.18 -8.24
CA ALA A 84 5.17 -6.30 -7.84
C ALA A 84 5.54 -7.69 -7.33
N VAL A 85 4.66 -8.33 -6.56
CA VAL A 85 4.90 -9.69 -6.01
C VAL A 85 4.72 -10.77 -7.09
N ASN A 86 3.79 -10.60 -8.03
CA ASN A 86 3.53 -11.56 -9.11
C ASN A 86 4.44 -11.36 -10.35
N GLY A 87 5.24 -10.30 -10.38
CA GLY A 87 6.04 -9.87 -11.54
C GLY A 87 7.41 -10.53 -11.71
N GLU A 88 7.82 -11.45 -10.82
CA GLU A 88 9.12 -12.13 -10.89
C GLU A 88 9.07 -13.54 -11.51
N ALA A 89 7.97 -13.92 -12.18
CA ALA A 89 7.77 -15.29 -12.69
C ALA A 89 8.01 -15.51 -14.20
N ASP A 90 8.45 -14.49 -14.96
CA ASP A 90 8.55 -14.58 -16.44
C ASP A 90 9.95 -14.25 -17.02
N ASP A 91 11.02 -14.73 -16.41
CA ASP A 91 12.35 -14.79 -17.08
C ASP A 91 13.06 -16.11 -16.79
N GLU A 92 12.76 -17.16 -17.60
CA GLU A 92 13.71 -18.22 -17.97
C GLU A 92 13.48 -18.71 -19.41
#